data_AF-A0A934CYY6-F1
#
_entry.id   AF-A0A934CYY6-F1
#
_cell.length_a   1.000
_cell.length_b   1.000
_cell.length_c   1.000
_cell.angle_alpha   90.00
_cell.angle_beta   90.00
_cell.angle_gamma   90.00
#
_symmetry.space_group_name_H-M   'P 1'
#
loop_
_entity.id
_entity.type
_entity.pdbx_description
1 polymer ?
#
loop_
_entity_poly.entity_id
_entity_poly.type
_entity_poly.pdbx_seq_one_letter_code
_entity_poly.pdbx_strand_id
1 'polypeptide(L)'
;MKIKCNKTVLVVLFLLFGALPAIAGELSKPTRAEVIDEVSRFTGLAADAVGLVYEEHAALFENVNHAVFAVKAVNMIADARDQELAAEIAMEGLDYGLGKIKDKFLPGAVNGFLTMAGVYQTSLEILRDYVVIPKFEESIYQAYKASRSGDSKMDVHPESRETAFAAGVMNSASGYYYVKDKMFEEMIKKKNWTRESVSERWRTQIDDFWIKRLESRYQLEALKAQKEKLKAEAWKIVARDLDAIRAEAAKPRPRKEQVNIPAAGNVPGDNKGGKNLTGSSTSKDKDAVVCASLVKALEANVNKYVSPGCVNRLELIVPYSYQNGDCVGAHKIWNRCPQQDNIERAINEWASKENPGRVSIGAVRQQYEKEFPNLPWR
;
A
#
# COMPACT_ATOMS: atom_id res chain seq x y z
N MET A 1 -2.19 35.81 -36.71
CA MET A 1 -1.08 35.74 -35.74
C MET A 1 -0.91 34.28 -35.33
N LYS A 2 0.13 33.58 -35.83
CA LYS A 2 0.34 32.13 -35.57
C LYS A 2 1.19 31.97 -34.30
N ILE A 3 0.57 31.52 -33.21
CA ILE A 3 1.30 31.18 -31.97
C ILE A 3 1.95 29.81 -32.17
N LYS A 4 3.28 29.80 -32.29
CA LYS A 4 4.08 28.56 -32.31
C LYS A 4 4.07 27.97 -30.90
N CYS A 5 3.34 26.87 -30.71
CA CYS A 5 3.37 26.10 -29.47
C CYS A 5 4.71 25.36 -29.38
N ASN A 6 5.53 25.74 -28.41
CA ASN A 6 6.90 25.25 -28.25
C ASN A 6 6.86 23.85 -27.60
N LYS A 7 7.12 22.79 -28.38
CA LYS A 7 7.05 21.38 -27.95
C LYS A 7 7.97 21.06 -26.76
N THR A 8 8.98 21.89 -26.52
CA THR A 8 9.96 21.73 -25.43
C THR A 8 9.37 21.99 -24.04
N VAL A 9 8.29 22.76 -23.93
CA VAL A 9 7.64 23.05 -22.63
C VAL A 9 6.73 21.89 -22.17
N LEU A 10 6.25 21.06 -23.10
CA LEU A 10 5.39 19.91 -22.79
C LEU A 10 6.18 18.72 -22.22
N VAL A 11 7.47 18.59 -22.58
CA VAL A 11 8.32 17.47 -22.15
C VAL A 11 8.85 17.68 -20.72
N VAL A 12 9.08 18.93 -20.31
CA VAL A 12 9.54 19.26 -18.95
C VAL A 12 8.41 19.08 -17.92
N LEU A 13 7.15 19.27 -18.32
CA LEU A 13 5.99 19.03 -17.44
C LEU A 13 5.67 17.54 -17.26
N PHE A 14 6.03 16.69 -18.23
CA PHE A 14 5.89 15.23 -18.12
C PHE A 14 7.02 14.59 -17.28
N LEU A 15 8.21 15.20 -17.29
CA LEU A 15 9.37 14.75 -16.50
C LEU A 15 9.27 15.04 -15.01
N LEU A 16 8.42 15.99 -14.58
CA LEU A 16 8.22 16.33 -13.17
C LEU A 16 7.20 15.42 -12.44
N PHE A 17 6.46 14.57 -13.17
CA PHE A 17 5.49 13.62 -12.59
C PHE A 17 5.94 12.14 -12.66
N GLY A 18 7.13 11.88 -13.22
CA GLY A 18 7.55 10.52 -13.63
C GLY A 18 8.46 9.75 -12.66
N ALA A 19 8.58 10.16 -11.39
CA ALA A 19 9.41 9.45 -10.43
C ALA A 19 8.77 9.46 -9.03
N LEU A 20 7.90 8.48 -8.76
CA LEU A 20 7.54 8.08 -7.41
C LEU A 20 7.63 6.55 -7.29
N PRO A 21 8.10 6.03 -6.14
CA PRO A 21 8.25 4.61 -5.90
C PRO A 21 6.87 3.95 -5.91
N ALA A 22 6.73 2.87 -6.67
CA ALA A 22 5.61 1.96 -6.56
C ALA A 22 5.67 1.27 -5.19
N ILE A 23 5.04 1.88 -4.18
CA ILE A 23 4.59 1.21 -2.97
C ILE A 23 3.06 1.35 -2.94
N ALA A 24 2.40 0.83 -3.97
CA ALA A 24 1.00 0.45 -3.83
C ALA A 24 1.01 -0.99 -3.36
N GLY A 25 1.32 -1.20 -2.07
CA GLY A 25 0.90 -2.43 -1.42
C GLY A 25 -0.63 -2.42 -1.36
N GLU A 26 -1.29 -3.56 -1.48
CA GLU A 26 -2.72 -3.69 -1.17
C GLU A 26 -2.94 -3.49 0.33
N LEU A 27 -4.04 -2.83 0.72
CA LEU A 27 -4.34 -2.59 2.14
C LEU A 27 -4.91 -3.86 2.78
N SER A 28 -4.02 -4.82 3.03
CA SER A 28 -4.34 -6.09 3.66
C SER A 28 -4.13 -6.06 5.18
N LYS A 29 -4.75 -7.04 5.87
CA LYS A 29 -4.47 -7.28 7.29
C LYS A 29 -2.96 -7.47 7.49
N PRO A 30 -2.39 -6.89 8.56
CA PRO A 30 -0.95 -7.00 8.79
C PRO A 30 -0.57 -8.45 9.09
N THR A 31 0.47 -8.91 8.42
CA THR A 31 1.13 -10.18 8.68
C THR A 31 1.83 -10.16 10.03
N ARG A 32 2.12 -11.34 10.58
CA ARG A 32 2.91 -11.47 11.82
C ARG A 32 4.25 -10.73 11.72
N ALA A 33 4.93 -10.82 10.58
CA ALA A 33 6.20 -10.14 10.35
C ALA A 33 6.06 -8.61 10.39
N GLU A 34 5.04 -8.06 9.72
CA GLU A 34 4.74 -6.62 9.76
C GLU A 34 4.42 -6.15 11.18
N VAL A 35 3.65 -6.93 11.95
CA VAL A 35 3.35 -6.59 13.35
C VAL A 35 4.61 -6.57 14.21
N ILE A 36 5.46 -7.58 14.07
CA ILE A 36 6.73 -7.66 14.82
C ILE A 36 7.64 -6.47 14.48
N ASP A 37 7.81 -6.18 13.20
CA ASP A 37 8.68 -5.08 12.74
C ASP A 37 8.15 -3.73 13.23
N GLU A 38 6.84 -3.50 13.08
CA GLU A 38 6.21 -2.24 13.45
C GLU A 38 6.21 -2.03 14.99
N VAL A 39 5.95 -3.09 15.77
CA VAL A 39 6.05 -3.05 17.24
C VAL A 39 7.50 -2.86 17.68
N SER A 40 8.47 -3.54 17.06
CA SER A 40 9.90 -3.37 17.32
C SER A 40 10.30 -1.91 17.10
N ARG A 41 9.92 -1.34 15.95
CA ARG A 41 10.19 0.07 15.62
C ARG A 41 9.59 1.04 16.65
N PHE A 42 8.34 0.83 17.06
CA PHE A 42 7.66 1.75 17.97
C PHE A 42 8.13 1.61 19.43
N THR A 43 8.44 0.39 19.87
CA THR A 43 8.80 0.13 21.27
C THR A 43 10.30 0.23 21.54
N GLY A 44 11.13 0.12 20.51
CA GLY A 44 12.60 0.02 20.61
C GLY A 44 13.11 -1.38 20.97
N LEU A 45 12.22 -2.37 21.08
CA LEU A 45 12.59 -3.76 21.34
C LEU A 45 13.18 -4.41 20.09
N ALA A 46 14.07 -5.38 20.26
CA ALA A 46 14.59 -6.17 19.13
C ALA A 46 13.49 -7.08 18.55
N ALA A 47 13.48 -7.25 17.23
CA ALA A 47 12.43 -7.99 16.51
C ALA A 47 12.35 -9.47 16.91
N ASP A 48 13.47 -10.10 17.28
CA ASP A 48 13.52 -11.45 17.83
C ASP A 48 12.85 -11.54 19.20
N ALA A 49 13.08 -10.57 20.09
CA ALA A 49 12.42 -10.48 21.38
C ALA A 49 10.91 -10.30 21.24
N VAL A 50 10.46 -9.40 20.36
CA VAL A 50 9.03 -9.21 20.05
C VAL A 50 8.44 -10.49 19.43
N GLY A 51 9.16 -11.11 18.51
CA GLY A 51 8.75 -12.34 17.84
C GLY A 51 8.54 -13.50 18.81
N LEU A 52 9.39 -13.62 19.83
CA LEU A 52 9.25 -14.60 20.90
C LEU A 52 8.05 -14.30 21.82
N VAL A 53 7.86 -13.05 22.25
CA VAL A 53 6.67 -12.67 23.04
C VAL A 53 5.39 -12.94 22.24
N TYR A 54 5.40 -12.74 20.92
CA TYR A 54 4.28 -13.07 20.05
C TYR A 54 3.94 -14.57 20.08
N GLU A 55 4.93 -15.46 20.14
CA GLU A 55 4.70 -16.92 20.19
C GLU A 55 4.17 -17.38 21.54
N GLU A 56 4.73 -16.84 22.62
CA GLU A 56 4.41 -17.26 23.98
C GLU A 56 3.15 -16.58 24.52
N HIS A 57 2.86 -15.36 24.06
CA HIS A 57 1.82 -14.48 24.59
C HIS A 57 1.02 -13.80 23.47
N ALA A 58 0.57 -14.55 22.46
CA ALA A 58 -0.18 -14.04 21.30
C ALA A 58 -1.39 -13.15 21.66
N ALA A 59 -2.05 -13.40 22.79
CA ALA A 59 -3.19 -12.61 23.26
C ALA A 59 -2.83 -11.12 23.51
N LEU A 60 -1.58 -10.81 23.88
CA LEU A 60 -1.12 -9.43 24.04
C LEU A 60 -1.11 -8.66 22.72
N PHE A 61 -1.10 -9.37 21.59
CA PHE A 61 -1.03 -8.75 20.26
C PHE A 61 -2.38 -8.55 19.60
N GLU A 62 -3.51 -8.98 20.18
CA GLU A 62 -4.82 -8.87 19.52
C GLU A 62 -5.18 -7.41 19.18
N ASN A 63 -5.15 -6.52 20.17
CA ASN A 63 -5.40 -5.10 19.93
C ASN A 63 -4.24 -4.43 19.18
N VAL A 64 -3.01 -4.90 19.40
CA VAL A 64 -1.81 -4.37 18.73
C VAL A 64 -1.88 -4.63 17.22
N ASN A 65 -2.37 -5.79 16.79
CA ASN A 65 -2.62 -6.09 15.38
C ASN A 65 -3.59 -5.08 14.75
N HIS A 66 -4.64 -4.68 15.48
CA HIS A 66 -5.58 -3.67 15.02
C HIS A 66 -4.96 -2.27 14.94
N ALA A 67 -4.13 -1.90 15.91
CA ALA A 67 -3.39 -0.64 15.88
C ALA A 67 -2.38 -0.59 14.73
N VAL A 68 -1.66 -1.69 14.46
CA VAL A 68 -0.77 -1.82 13.30
C VAL A 68 -1.56 -1.69 12.00
N PHE A 69 -2.73 -2.32 11.91
CA PHE A 69 -3.58 -2.20 10.72
C PHE A 69 -4.07 -0.75 10.51
N ALA A 70 -4.46 -0.07 11.59
CA ALA A 70 -4.82 1.35 11.56
C ALA A 70 -3.64 2.21 11.09
N VAL A 71 -2.44 2.01 11.63
CA VAL A 71 -1.22 2.73 11.22
C VAL A 71 -0.88 2.47 9.75
N LYS A 72 -1.00 1.23 9.27
CA LYS A 72 -0.82 0.87 7.86
C LYS A 72 -1.80 1.63 6.97
N ALA A 73 -3.08 1.66 7.35
CA ALA A 73 -4.10 2.41 6.63
C ALA A 73 -3.80 3.92 6.61
N VAL A 74 -3.42 4.52 7.75
CA VAL A 74 -3.01 5.94 7.79
C VAL A 74 -1.85 6.21 6.85
N ASN A 75 -0.82 5.37 6.87
CA ASN A 75 0.33 5.53 5.97
C ASN A 75 -0.10 5.47 4.50
N MET A 76 -0.83 4.43 4.11
CA MET A 76 -1.19 4.23 2.71
C MET A 76 -2.15 5.29 2.18
N ILE A 77 -3.15 5.69 2.97
CA ILE A 77 -4.08 6.75 2.60
C ILE A 77 -3.34 8.09 2.52
N ALA A 78 -2.52 8.44 3.51
CA ALA A 78 -1.78 9.69 3.51
C ALA A 78 -0.70 9.73 2.41
N ASP A 79 -0.10 8.61 2.05
CA ASP A 79 0.94 8.53 1.00
C ASP A 79 0.36 8.40 -0.41
N ALA A 80 -0.96 8.25 -0.53
CA ALA A 80 -1.64 8.22 -1.82
C ALA A 80 -1.39 9.51 -2.61
N ARG A 81 -1.07 9.36 -3.90
CA ARG A 81 -0.73 10.49 -4.77
C ARG A 81 -1.91 11.46 -4.96
N ASP A 82 -3.13 10.93 -5.03
CA ASP A 82 -4.37 11.64 -5.32
C ASP A 82 -5.53 11.06 -4.49
N GLN A 83 -6.66 11.77 -4.46
CA GLN A 83 -7.85 11.36 -3.72
C GLN A 83 -8.49 10.09 -4.29
N GLU A 84 -8.32 9.80 -5.58
CA GLU A 84 -8.85 8.59 -6.22
C GLU A 84 -8.16 7.34 -5.68
N LEU A 85 -6.83 7.32 -5.69
CA LEU A 85 -6.05 6.22 -5.13
C LEU A 85 -6.27 6.10 -3.62
N ALA A 86 -6.36 7.24 -2.92
CA ALA A 86 -6.66 7.23 -1.49
C ALA A 86 -8.04 6.62 -1.19
N ALA A 87 -9.05 6.91 -2.03
CA ALA A 87 -10.38 6.35 -1.91
C ALA A 87 -10.40 4.85 -2.24
N GLU A 88 -9.66 4.43 -3.27
CA GLU A 88 -9.51 3.00 -3.62
C GLU A 88 -8.89 2.21 -2.46
N ILE A 89 -7.76 2.69 -1.91
CA ILE A 89 -7.10 2.10 -0.74
C ILE A 89 -8.05 2.03 0.46
N ALA A 90 -8.79 3.12 0.72
CA ALA A 90 -9.75 3.17 1.82
C ALA A 90 -10.84 2.11 1.69
N MET A 91 -11.38 1.93 0.48
CA MET A 91 -12.47 1.00 0.20
C MET A 91 -12.00 -0.44 0.24
N GLU A 92 -10.85 -0.72 -0.33
CA GLU A 92 -10.18 -2.02 -0.20
C GLU A 92 -9.94 -2.37 1.29
N GLY A 93 -9.42 -1.43 2.08
CA GLY A 93 -9.21 -1.65 3.50
C GLY A 93 -10.50 -1.90 4.29
N LEU A 94 -11.61 -1.25 3.91
CA LEU A 94 -12.93 -1.51 4.51
C LEU A 94 -13.35 -2.97 4.30
N ASP A 95 -13.15 -3.51 3.10
CA ASP A 95 -13.45 -4.91 2.77
C ASP A 95 -12.55 -5.90 3.55
N TYR A 96 -11.28 -5.54 3.78
CA TYR A 96 -10.35 -6.36 4.57
C TYR A 96 -10.49 -6.22 6.09
N GLY A 97 -11.43 -5.40 6.56
CA GLY A 97 -11.84 -5.35 7.97
C GLY A 97 -11.50 -4.07 8.71
N LEU A 98 -11.05 -2.99 8.04
CA LEU A 98 -10.99 -1.66 8.66
C LEU A 98 -12.34 -1.26 9.23
N GLY A 99 -13.44 -1.63 8.56
CA GLY A 99 -14.80 -1.38 9.02
C GLY A 99 -15.11 -1.95 10.40
N LYS A 100 -14.40 -3.00 10.83
CA LYS A 100 -14.59 -3.64 12.15
C LYS A 100 -13.79 -2.96 13.26
N ILE A 101 -12.76 -2.20 12.91
CA ILE A 101 -11.86 -1.54 13.88
C ILE A 101 -11.99 -0.02 13.87
N LYS A 102 -12.69 0.56 12.89
CA LYS A 102 -12.73 2.01 12.65
C LYS A 102 -13.18 2.82 13.86
N ASP A 103 -14.16 2.36 14.62
CA ASP A 103 -14.73 3.15 15.72
C ASP A 103 -13.86 3.11 16.99
N LYS A 104 -12.95 2.12 17.08
CA LYS A 104 -12.09 1.92 18.25
C LYS A 104 -10.63 2.28 18.00
N PHE A 105 -10.11 2.06 16.78
CA PHE A 105 -8.68 2.15 16.47
C PHE A 105 -8.33 3.18 15.40
N LEU A 106 -9.30 3.63 14.59
CA LEU A 106 -9.01 4.70 13.63
C LEU A 106 -9.20 6.08 14.28
N PRO A 107 -8.23 6.98 14.12
CA PRO A 107 -8.42 8.39 14.46
C PRO A 107 -9.65 8.98 13.76
N GLY A 108 -10.36 9.89 14.43
CA GLY A 108 -11.61 10.47 13.93
C GLY A 108 -11.48 11.11 12.54
N ALA A 109 -10.34 11.75 12.25
CA ALA A 109 -10.07 12.33 10.94
C ALA A 109 -9.99 11.27 9.83
N VAL A 110 -9.42 10.10 10.11
CA VAL A 110 -9.33 8.97 9.16
C VAL A 110 -10.72 8.39 8.92
N ASN A 111 -11.53 8.24 9.97
CA ASN A 111 -12.92 7.79 9.84
C ASN A 111 -13.78 8.78 9.01
N GLY A 112 -13.57 10.08 9.21
CA GLY A 112 -14.19 11.13 8.39
C GLY A 112 -13.80 10.99 6.92
N PHE A 113 -12.52 10.77 6.63
CA PHE A 113 -12.05 10.49 5.27
C PHE A 113 -12.66 9.21 4.68
N LEU A 114 -12.69 8.08 5.42
CA LEU A 114 -13.28 6.83 4.93
C LEU A 114 -14.75 7.01 4.55
N THR A 115 -15.51 7.75 5.36
CA THR A 115 -16.90 8.08 5.06
C THR A 115 -17.02 8.88 3.76
N MET A 116 -16.15 9.88 3.58
CA MET A 116 -16.13 10.68 2.37
C MET A 116 -15.64 9.91 1.14
N ALA A 117 -14.69 9.00 1.29
CA ALA A 117 -14.16 8.15 0.24
C ALA A 117 -15.25 7.23 -0.35
N GLY A 118 -16.04 6.57 0.49
CA GLY A 118 -17.14 5.72 0.01
C GLY A 118 -18.24 6.52 -0.71
N VAL A 119 -18.57 7.70 -0.18
CA VAL A 119 -19.52 8.62 -0.82
C VAL A 119 -18.98 9.15 -2.15
N TYR A 120 -17.67 9.40 -2.24
CA TYR A 120 -16.98 9.86 -3.43
C TYR A 120 -16.89 8.77 -4.51
N GLN A 121 -16.53 7.52 -4.16
CA GLN A 121 -16.51 6.41 -5.10
C GLN A 121 -17.88 6.18 -5.75
N THR A 122 -18.95 6.18 -4.95
CA THR A 122 -20.33 6.10 -5.46
C THR A 122 -20.61 7.23 -6.47
N SER A 123 -20.10 8.44 -6.21
CA SER A 123 -20.28 9.57 -7.12
C SER A 123 -19.42 9.46 -8.40
N LEU A 124 -18.23 8.85 -8.30
CA LEU A 124 -17.38 8.55 -9.46
C LEU A 124 -18.05 7.55 -10.39
N GLU A 125 -18.66 6.48 -9.89
CA GLU A 125 -19.38 5.52 -10.74
C GLU A 125 -20.48 6.17 -11.58
N ILE A 126 -21.08 7.25 -11.05
CA ILE A 126 -22.16 7.97 -11.72
C ILE A 126 -21.60 8.99 -12.73
N LEU A 127 -20.46 9.64 -12.43
CA LEU A 127 -20.04 10.89 -13.10
C LEU A 127 -18.60 10.92 -13.66
N ARG A 128 -17.75 9.93 -13.35
CA ARG A 128 -16.30 9.89 -13.68
C ARG A 128 -16.00 10.01 -15.18
N ASP A 129 -16.91 9.56 -16.04
CA ASP A 129 -16.70 9.53 -17.48
C ASP A 129 -16.97 10.87 -18.18
N TYR A 130 -17.48 11.87 -17.46
CA TYR A 130 -17.92 13.13 -18.04
C TYR A 130 -16.92 14.24 -17.69
N VAL A 131 -15.97 14.49 -18.60
CA VAL A 131 -15.08 15.66 -18.72
C VAL A 131 -14.48 16.20 -17.40
N VAL A 132 -13.21 15.88 -17.15
CA VAL A 132 -12.36 16.54 -16.13
C VAL A 132 -11.46 17.57 -16.80
N ILE A 133 -11.42 18.81 -16.29
CA ILE A 133 -10.52 19.87 -16.75
C ILE A 133 -9.60 20.27 -15.57
N PRO A 134 -8.32 19.85 -15.55
CA PRO A 134 -7.45 20.03 -14.38
C PRO A 134 -7.26 21.48 -13.90
N LYS A 135 -7.14 22.44 -14.84
CA LYS A 135 -7.00 23.87 -14.48
C LYS A 135 -8.25 24.45 -13.84
N PHE A 136 -9.42 23.96 -14.26
CA PHE A 136 -10.71 24.35 -13.70
C PHE A 136 -10.83 23.86 -12.26
N GLU A 137 -10.53 22.58 -12.03
CA GLU A 137 -10.57 21.94 -10.71
C GLU A 137 -9.66 22.66 -9.71
N GLU A 138 -8.43 22.99 -10.10
CA GLU A 138 -7.50 23.67 -9.19
C GLU A 138 -8.02 25.06 -8.76
N SER A 139 -8.62 25.81 -9.69
CA SER A 139 -9.15 27.14 -9.39
C SER A 139 -10.28 27.10 -8.37
N ILE A 140 -11.24 26.18 -8.54
CA ILE A 140 -12.35 26.05 -7.59
C ILE A 140 -11.88 25.45 -6.27
N TYR A 141 -10.87 24.57 -6.30
CA TYR A 141 -10.33 23.94 -5.10
C TYR A 141 -9.64 24.94 -4.18
N GLN A 142 -8.85 25.87 -4.71
CA GLN A 142 -8.19 26.87 -3.86
C GLN A 142 -9.20 27.77 -3.13
N ALA A 143 -10.26 28.19 -3.81
CA ALA A 143 -11.34 28.96 -3.20
C ALA A 143 -12.15 28.14 -2.18
N TYR A 144 -12.40 26.86 -2.49
CA TYR A 144 -13.03 25.90 -1.58
C TYR A 144 -12.21 25.74 -0.30
N LYS A 145 -10.91 25.46 -0.44
CA LYS A 145 -9.96 25.27 0.65
C LYS A 145 -9.88 26.52 1.53
N ALA A 146 -9.73 27.71 0.95
CA ALA A 146 -9.73 28.96 1.71
C ALA A 146 -11.00 29.14 2.55
N SER A 147 -12.17 28.78 2.01
CA SER A 147 -13.44 28.82 2.76
C SER A 147 -13.50 27.77 3.87
N ARG A 148 -13.05 26.54 3.62
CA ARG A 148 -13.03 25.47 4.65
C ARG A 148 -12.01 25.74 5.76
N SER A 149 -10.93 26.43 5.46
CA SER A 149 -9.89 26.81 6.43
C SER A 149 -10.22 28.09 7.21
N GLY A 150 -11.30 28.81 6.88
CA GLY A 150 -11.66 30.07 7.53
C GLY A 150 -10.87 31.28 7.03
N ASP A 151 -10.06 31.13 5.97
CA ASP A 151 -9.23 32.17 5.35
C ASP A 151 -9.97 32.92 4.22
N SER A 152 -11.26 32.63 4.02
CA SER A 152 -12.07 33.28 3.00
C SER A 152 -12.43 34.71 3.39
N LYS A 153 -12.41 35.60 2.40
CA LYS A 153 -12.91 36.97 2.53
C LYS A 153 -14.44 37.08 2.48
N MET A 154 -15.14 35.95 2.31
CA MET A 154 -16.60 35.86 2.35
C MET A 154 -17.05 35.27 3.70
N ASP A 155 -18.18 35.73 4.23
CA ASP A 155 -18.85 35.18 5.43
C ASP A 155 -19.39 33.77 5.13
N VAL A 156 -18.48 32.79 5.11
CA VAL A 156 -18.77 31.39 4.85
C VAL A 156 -18.52 30.62 6.14
N HIS A 157 -19.55 29.95 6.65
CA HIS A 157 -19.36 29.07 7.80
C HIS A 157 -18.38 27.95 7.42
N PRO A 158 -17.25 27.77 8.11
CA PRO A 158 -16.19 26.85 7.69
C PRO A 158 -16.68 25.41 7.53
N GLU A 159 -17.70 25.01 8.29
CA GLU A 159 -18.27 23.65 8.26
C GLU A 159 -19.23 23.37 7.09
N SER A 160 -19.71 24.40 6.39
CA SER A 160 -20.68 24.22 5.29
C SER A 160 -19.96 23.94 3.97
N ARG A 161 -19.97 22.67 3.54
CA ARG A 161 -19.35 22.21 2.30
C ARG A 161 -20.00 22.85 1.08
N GLU A 162 -21.31 23.00 1.12
CA GLU A 162 -22.14 23.61 0.08
C GLU A 162 -21.83 25.09 -0.06
N THR A 163 -21.66 25.82 1.06
CA THR A 163 -21.31 27.25 1.02
C THR A 163 -19.86 27.45 0.57
N ALA A 164 -18.92 26.61 1.01
CA ALA A 164 -17.54 26.64 0.52
C ALA A 164 -17.45 26.36 -0.99
N PHE A 165 -18.27 25.44 -1.48
CA PHE A 165 -18.40 25.18 -2.91
C PHE A 165 -19.00 26.35 -3.67
N ALA A 166 -20.10 26.93 -3.17
CA ALA A 166 -20.72 28.12 -3.74
C ALA A 166 -19.72 29.27 -3.89
N ALA A 167 -18.93 29.55 -2.85
CA ALA A 167 -17.88 30.56 -2.90
C ALA A 167 -16.84 30.29 -4.00
N GLY A 168 -16.49 29.02 -4.24
CA GLY A 168 -15.55 28.63 -5.29
C GLY A 168 -16.09 28.73 -6.71
N VAL A 169 -17.40 28.50 -6.91
CA VAL A 169 -18.00 28.47 -8.25
C VAL A 169 -18.71 29.76 -8.66
N MET A 170 -19.12 30.61 -7.71
CA MET A 170 -19.83 31.87 -7.98
C MET A 170 -18.99 32.94 -8.68
N ASN A 171 -17.66 32.77 -8.73
CA ASN A 171 -16.83 33.62 -9.57
C ASN A 171 -17.15 33.34 -11.05
N SER A 172 -17.54 34.35 -11.83
CA SER A 172 -17.86 34.21 -13.25
C SER A 172 -16.68 33.70 -14.09
N ALA A 173 -15.44 33.92 -13.62
CA ALA A 173 -14.23 33.37 -14.22
C ALA A 173 -13.94 31.91 -13.82
N SER A 174 -14.73 31.31 -12.92
CA SER A 174 -14.54 29.92 -12.49
C SER A 174 -14.70 28.95 -13.65
N GLY A 175 -15.55 29.25 -14.63
CA GLY A 175 -15.88 28.34 -15.73
C GLY A 175 -16.74 27.14 -15.31
N TYR A 176 -17.21 27.09 -14.05
CA TYR A 176 -17.93 25.94 -13.53
C TYR A 176 -19.22 25.64 -14.29
N TYR A 177 -20.05 26.65 -14.52
CA TYR A 177 -21.34 26.45 -15.18
C TYR A 177 -21.19 25.90 -16.61
N TYR A 178 -20.12 26.27 -17.31
CA TYR A 178 -19.79 25.69 -18.61
C TYR A 178 -19.41 24.20 -18.50
N VAL A 179 -18.59 23.85 -17.51
CA VAL A 179 -18.22 22.45 -17.24
C VAL A 179 -19.45 21.64 -16.82
N LYS A 180 -20.29 22.19 -15.93
CA LYS A 180 -21.53 21.58 -15.46
C LYS A 180 -22.48 21.29 -16.62
N ASP A 181 -22.70 22.26 -17.51
CA ASP A 181 -23.52 22.06 -18.70
C ASP A 181 -22.94 20.99 -19.60
N LYS A 182 -21.63 21.01 -19.86
CA LYS A 182 -20.98 20.01 -20.71
C LYS A 182 -21.08 18.60 -20.12
N MET A 183 -20.88 18.44 -18.81
CA MET A 183 -21.07 17.16 -18.12
C MET A 183 -22.52 16.67 -18.25
N PHE A 184 -23.49 17.57 -18.06
CA PHE A 184 -24.91 17.26 -18.18
C PHE A 184 -25.27 16.78 -19.60
N GLU A 185 -24.81 17.47 -20.64
CA GLU A 185 -25.07 17.07 -22.03
C GLU A 185 -24.42 15.71 -22.38
N GLU A 186 -23.19 15.44 -21.92
CA GLU A 186 -22.54 14.15 -22.15
C GLU A 186 -23.24 13.00 -21.40
N MET A 187 -23.77 13.26 -20.20
CA MET A 187 -24.61 12.29 -19.47
C MET A 187 -25.89 11.94 -20.22
N ILE A 188 -26.61 12.95 -20.70
CA ILE A 188 -27.84 12.78 -21.49
C ILE A 188 -27.55 11.92 -22.72
N LYS A 189 -26.48 12.28 -23.45
CA LYS A 189 -26.05 11.57 -24.65
C LYS A 189 -25.70 10.11 -24.37
N LYS A 190 -24.90 9.83 -23.34
CA LYS A 190 -24.46 8.46 -23.02
C LYS A 190 -25.61 7.57 -22.55
N LYS A 191 -26.59 8.12 -21.84
CA LYS A 191 -27.76 7.38 -21.34
C LYS A 191 -28.95 7.37 -22.30
N ASN A 192 -28.80 7.99 -23.48
CA ASN A 192 -29.85 8.12 -24.49
C ASN A 192 -31.16 8.73 -23.93
N TRP A 193 -31.01 9.74 -23.06
CA TRP A 193 -32.13 10.49 -22.51
C TRP A 193 -32.49 11.67 -23.41
N THR A 194 -33.73 12.14 -23.34
CA THR A 194 -34.10 13.45 -23.93
C THR A 194 -33.92 14.54 -22.88
N ARG A 195 -33.60 15.76 -23.30
CA ARG A 195 -33.37 16.86 -22.36
C ARG A 195 -34.59 17.15 -21.48
N GLU A 196 -35.80 16.97 -22.02
CA GLU A 196 -37.05 17.13 -21.27
C GLU A 196 -37.29 16.00 -20.24
N SER A 197 -36.67 14.83 -20.43
CA SER A 197 -36.81 13.68 -19.52
C SER A 197 -35.89 13.75 -18.29
N VAL A 198 -34.94 14.69 -18.28
CA VAL A 198 -33.90 14.79 -17.24
C VAL A 198 -34.20 15.98 -16.34
N SER A 199 -34.56 15.69 -15.09
CA SER A 199 -34.92 16.71 -14.10
C SER A 199 -33.71 17.50 -13.60
N GLU A 200 -33.97 18.69 -13.03
CA GLU A 200 -32.97 19.55 -12.36
C GLU A 200 -32.16 18.80 -11.30
N ARG A 201 -32.73 17.73 -10.72
CA ARG A 201 -32.05 16.83 -9.79
C ARG A 201 -30.70 16.32 -10.31
N TRP A 202 -30.57 16.09 -11.62
CA TRP A 202 -29.31 15.63 -12.22
C TRP A 202 -28.25 16.72 -12.29
N ARG A 203 -28.64 17.98 -12.45
CA ARG A 203 -27.72 19.13 -12.35
C ARG A 203 -27.21 19.27 -10.92
N THR A 204 -28.07 19.06 -9.92
CA THR A 204 -27.66 19.01 -8.50
C THR A 204 -26.69 17.86 -8.22
N GLN A 205 -26.85 16.69 -8.86
CA GLN A 205 -25.89 15.59 -8.69
C GLN A 205 -24.48 15.93 -9.20
N ILE A 206 -24.36 16.79 -10.22
CA ILE A 206 -23.06 17.30 -10.67
C ILE A 206 -22.45 18.21 -9.60
N ASP A 207 -23.26 19.08 -8.98
CA ASP A 207 -22.81 19.90 -7.85
C ASP A 207 -22.32 19.01 -6.69
N ASP A 208 -23.13 18.01 -6.30
CA ASP A 208 -22.80 17.07 -5.24
C ASP A 208 -21.49 16.33 -5.52
N PHE A 209 -21.26 15.92 -6.77
CA PHE A 209 -20.01 15.29 -7.18
C PHE A 209 -18.81 16.21 -6.96
N TRP A 210 -18.90 17.46 -7.41
CA TRP A 210 -17.81 18.41 -7.21
C TRP A 210 -17.59 18.72 -5.74
N ILE A 211 -18.65 18.89 -4.95
CA ILE A 211 -18.56 19.07 -3.49
C ILE A 211 -17.80 17.89 -2.86
N LYS A 212 -18.19 16.65 -3.19
CA LYS A 212 -17.57 15.43 -2.66
C LYS A 212 -16.11 15.29 -3.10
N ARG A 213 -15.80 15.61 -4.35
CA ARG A 213 -14.45 15.56 -4.91
C ARG A 213 -13.52 16.55 -4.19
N LEU A 214 -13.96 17.81 -4.06
CA LEU A 214 -13.18 18.85 -3.39
C LEU A 214 -13.01 18.57 -1.90
N GLU A 215 -14.07 18.10 -1.21
CA GLU A 215 -13.99 17.71 0.20
C GLU A 215 -13.06 16.50 0.40
N SER A 216 -13.12 15.49 -0.47
CA SER A 216 -12.22 14.34 -0.38
C SER A 216 -10.75 14.74 -0.52
N ARG A 217 -10.45 15.64 -1.48
CA ARG A 217 -9.10 16.23 -1.63
C ARG A 217 -8.69 17.03 -0.40
N TYR A 218 -9.58 17.86 0.12
CA TYR A 218 -9.34 18.65 1.34
C TYR A 218 -9.01 17.76 2.56
N GLN A 219 -9.81 16.71 2.77
CA GLN A 219 -9.59 15.75 3.84
C GLN A 219 -8.29 14.97 3.66
N LEU A 220 -7.93 14.58 2.42
CA LEU A 220 -6.64 13.94 2.15
C LEU A 220 -5.46 14.86 2.49
N GLU A 221 -5.52 16.15 2.13
CA GLU A 221 -4.50 17.12 2.50
C GLU A 221 -4.40 17.29 4.03
N ALA A 222 -5.53 17.31 4.73
CA ALA A 222 -5.56 17.35 6.20
C ALA A 222 -4.96 16.09 6.83
N LEU A 223 -5.23 14.90 6.27
CA LEU A 223 -4.62 13.64 6.70
C LEU A 223 -3.10 13.64 6.48
N LYS A 224 -2.65 14.08 5.31
CA LYS A 224 -1.22 14.22 4.98
C LYS A 224 -0.50 15.11 6.00
N ALA A 225 -1.09 16.26 6.32
CA ALA A 225 -0.52 17.20 7.28
C ALA A 225 -0.47 16.64 8.71
N GLN A 226 -1.36 15.72 9.07
CA GLN A 226 -1.50 15.18 10.42
C GLN A 226 -0.99 13.73 10.57
N LYS A 227 -0.36 13.16 9.52
CA LYS A 227 0.02 11.74 9.45
C LYS A 227 0.66 11.20 10.73
N GLU A 228 1.72 11.83 11.21
CA GLU A 228 2.45 11.36 12.40
C GLU A 228 1.64 11.48 13.69
N LYS A 229 0.81 12.52 13.81
CA LYS A 229 -0.12 12.67 14.94
C LYS A 229 -1.15 11.56 14.96
N LEU A 230 -1.74 11.24 13.80
CA LEU A 230 -2.75 10.19 13.66
C LEU A 230 -2.17 8.81 13.97
N LYS A 231 -0.92 8.53 13.55
CA LYS A 231 -0.21 7.31 13.96
C LYS A 231 -0.02 7.23 15.47
N ALA A 232 0.40 8.33 16.10
CA ALA A 232 0.57 8.37 17.55
C ALA A 232 -0.76 8.15 18.31
N GLU A 233 -1.88 8.68 17.79
CA GLU A 233 -3.22 8.42 18.34
C GLU A 233 -3.58 6.94 18.28
N ALA A 234 -3.33 6.25 17.15
CA ALA A 234 -3.57 4.82 17.03
C ALA A 234 -2.75 4.00 18.05
N TRP A 235 -1.48 4.36 18.25
CA TRP A 235 -0.62 3.70 19.25
C TRP A 235 -1.03 3.94 20.69
N LYS A 236 -1.53 5.15 20.99
CA LYS A 236 -1.97 5.52 22.35
C LYS A 236 -3.09 4.60 22.85
N ILE A 237 -3.93 4.09 21.95
CA ILE A 237 -5.04 3.19 22.26
C ILE A 237 -4.53 1.87 22.84
N VAL A 238 -3.36 1.40 22.39
CA VAL A 238 -2.76 0.11 22.79
C VAL A 238 -1.55 0.27 23.70
N ALA A 239 -1.35 1.45 24.30
CA ALA A 239 -0.17 1.74 25.12
C ALA A 239 0.03 0.72 26.27
N ARG A 240 -1.06 0.29 26.92
CA ARG A 240 -1.00 -0.73 27.99
C ARG A 240 -0.54 -2.10 27.47
N ASP A 241 -1.02 -2.50 26.30
CA ASP A 241 -0.64 -3.77 25.68
C ASP A 241 0.85 -3.74 25.28
N LEU A 242 1.34 -2.60 24.78
CA LEU A 242 2.76 -2.40 24.47
C LEU A 242 3.65 -2.43 25.73
N ASP A 243 3.21 -1.84 26.84
CA ASP A 243 3.94 -1.90 28.10
C ASP A 243 3.98 -3.34 28.67
N ALA A 244 2.89 -4.10 28.52
CA ALA A 244 2.88 -5.53 28.85
C ALA A 244 3.86 -6.32 27.98
N ILE A 245 3.90 -6.06 26.67
CA ILE A 245 4.86 -6.69 25.75
C ILE A 245 6.31 -6.36 26.17
N ARG A 246 6.60 -5.11 26.54
CA ARG A 246 7.93 -4.72 27.06
C ARG A 246 8.29 -5.46 28.35
N ALA A 247 7.34 -5.56 29.28
CA ALA A 247 7.55 -6.27 30.54
C ALA A 247 7.84 -7.76 30.30
N GLU A 248 7.11 -8.41 29.39
CA GLU A 248 7.36 -9.81 29.01
C GLU A 248 8.70 -9.98 28.29
N ALA A 249 9.06 -9.07 27.38
CA ALA A 249 10.33 -9.09 26.68
C ALA A 249 11.54 -8.96 27.63
N ALA A 250 11.38 -8.23 28.74
CA ALA A 250 12.43 -8.00 29.73
C ALA A 250 12.64 -9.17 30.71
N LYS A 251 11.75 -10.17 30.73
CA LYS A 251 11.90 -11.30 31.67
C LYS A 251 13.14 -12.14 31.32
N PRO A 252 13.97 -12.51 32.32
CA PRO A 252 15.11 -13.38 32.10
C PRO A 252 14.62 -14.75 31.64
N ARG A 253 15.01 -15.15 30.43
CA ARG A 253 14.59 -16.41 29.82
C ARG A 253 15.56 -17.52 30.21
N PRO A 254 15.07 -18.71 30.60
CA PRO A 254 15.94 -19.87 30.76
C PRO A 254 16.58 -20.17 29.40
N ARG A 255 17.92 -20.22 29.38
CA ARG A 255 18.70 -20.59 28.19
C ARG A 255 18.19 -21.96 27.75
N LYS A 256 17.47 -22.04 26.62
CA LYS A 256 17.17 -23.34 26.01
C LYS A 256 18.50 -24.03 25.84
N GLU A 257 18.68 -25.12 26.57
CA GLU A 257 19.88 -25.96 26.56
C GLU A 257 20.19 -26.24 25.09
N GLN A 258 21.31 -25.71 24.61
CA GLN A 258 21.83 -26.11 23.31
C GLN A 258 22.03 -27.61 23.44
N VAL A 259 21.16 -28.38 22.76
CA VAL A 259 21.38 -29.81 22.58
C VAL A 259 22.76 -29.92 21.95
N ASN A 260 23.75 -30.29 22.76
CA ASN A 260 25.08 -30.63 22.31
C ASN A 260 24.89 -31.79 21.32
N ILE A 261 24.92 -31.47 20.03
CA ILE A 261 25.08 -32.49 19.00
C ILE A 261 26.51 -33.00 19.20
N PRO A 262 26.73 -34.25 19.64
CA PRO A 262 28.08 -34.77 19.79
C PRO A 262 28.75 -34.75 18.42
N ALA A 263 30.01 -34.30 18.40
CA ALA A 263 30.86 -34.39 17.22
C ALA A 263 30.85 -35.82 16.66
N ALA A 264 30.73 -35.91 15.33
CA ALA A 264 30.65 -37.15 14.57
C ALA A 264 31.73 -38.15 15.01
N GLY A 265 31.33 -39.12 15.82
CA GLY A 265 32.10 -40.30 16.18
C GLY A 265 31.42 -41.52 15.57
N ASN A 266 32.15 -42.21 14.70
CA ASN A 266 31.80 -43.47 14.06
C ASN A 266 31.06 -44.45 14.98
N VAL A 267 29.88 -44.94 14.57
CA VAL A 267 29.37 -46.27 14.96
C VAL A 267 28.67 -46.91 13.75
N PRO A 268 28.92 -48.20 13.46
CA PRO A 268 28.28 -48.93 12.36
C PRO A 268 26.82 -49.27 12.69
N GLY A 269 26.04 -49.56 11.64
CA GLY A 269 24.61 -49.77 11.74
C GLY A 269 24.18 -50.92 12.64
N ASP A 270 23.02 -50.77 13.27
CA ASP A 270 21.94 -51.74 13.11
C ASP A 270 20.59 -51.19 13.59
N ASN A 271 19.53 -51.77 13.03
CA ASN A 271 18.12 -51.49 13.28
C ASN A 271 17.69 -51.57 14.77
N LYS A 272 16.82 -50.64 15.21
CA LYS A 272 15.42 -50.91 15.66
C LYS A 272 14.81 -49.72 16.43
N GLY A 273 13.63 -49.30 15.97
CA GLY A 273 12.47 -48.88 16.78
C GLY A 273 12.66 -47.81 17.86
N GLY A 274 12.30 -46.57 17.54
CA GLY A 274 12.07 -45.52 18.53
C GLY A 274 11.19 -44.41 17.98
N LYS A 275 9.93 -44.35 18.42
CA LYS A 275 9.02 -43.20 18.23
C LYS A 275 9.72 -41.92 18.68
N ASN A 276 9.71 -40.87 17.87
CA ASN A 276 9.87 -39.51 18.38
C ASN A 276 8.89 -38.54 17.72
N LEU A 277 8.27 -37.77 18.59
CA LEU A 277 7.31 -36.71 18.35
C LEU A 277 8.02 -35.53 17.66
N THR A 278 7.65 -35.25 16.42
CA THR A 278 7.79 -33.91 15.81
C THR A 278 6.52 -33.66 15.02
N GLY A 279 5.78 -32.62 15.39
CA GLY A 279 4.58 -32.19 14.65
C GLY A 279 4.92 -32.06 13.17
N SER A 280 4.12 -32.70 12.33
CA SER A 280 4.36 -32.74 10.89
C SER A 280 4.11 -31.35 10.31
N SER A 281 5.18 -30.57 10.11
CA SER A 281 5.13 -29.57 9.05
C SER A 281 5.00 -30.36 7.75
N THR A 282 3.95 -30.05 7.00
CA THR A 282 3.68 -30.74 5.75
C THR A 282 4.84 -30.46 4.79
N SER A 283 5.12 -31.35 3.81
CA SER A 283 6.19 -31.11 2.82
C SER A 283 6.07 -29.71 2.17
N LYS A 284 4.83 -29.22 2.04
CA LYS A 284 4.48 -27.89 1.54
C LYS A 284 5.11 -26.74 2.33
N ASP A 285 5.20 -26.84 3.65
CA ASP A 285 5.77 -25.79 4.51
C ASP A 285 7.29 -25.69 4.29
N LYS A 286 7.94 -26.83 4.05
CA LYS A 286 9.39 -26.89 3.74
C LYS A 286 9.67 -26.38 2.33
N ASP A 287 8.77 -26.61 1.40
CA ASP A 287 8.86 -26.20 0.01
C ASP A 287 8.68 -24.68 -0.17
N ALA A 288 7.70 -24.10 0.52
CA ALA A 288 7.50 -22.65 0.54
C ALA A 288 8.70 -21.89 1.15
N VAL A 289 9.30 -22.46 2.21
CA VAL A 289 10.52 -21.95 2.83
C VAL A 289 11.71 -21.92 1.86
N VAL A 290 11.83 -22.95 1.01
CA VAL A 290 12.87 -23.02 -0.03
C VAL A 290 12.67 -21.92 -1.08
N CYS A 291 11.46 -21.77 -1.63
CA CYS A 291 11.24 -20.73 -2.63
C CYS A 291 11.39 -19.30 -2.00
N ALA A 292 11.02 -19.10 -0.72
CA ALA A 292 11.21 -17.83 0.00
C ALA A 292 12.69 -17.51 0.31
N SER A 293 13.48 -18.52 0.66
CA SER A 293 14.93 -18.38 0.87
C SER A 293 15.65 -17.96 -0.41
N LEU A 294 15.24 -18.51 -1.57
CA LEU A 294 15.76 -18.08 -2.88
C LEU A 294 15.45 -16.61 -3.16
N VAL A 295 14.21 -16.16 -2.91
CA VAL A 295 13.81 -14.75 -3.11
C VAL A 295 14.69 -13.81 -2.30
N LYS A 296 14.91 -14.10 -1.01
CA LYS A 296 15.79 -13.30 -0.16
C LYS A 296 17.25 -13.32 -0.63
N ALA A 297 17.74 -14.44 -1.14
CA ALA A 297 19.09 -14.53 -1.68
C ALA A 297 19.23 -13.73 -2.99
N LEU A 298 18.21 -13.72 -3.85
CA LEU A 298 18.15 -12.89 -5.04
C LEU A 298 18.14 -11.41 -4.68
N GLU A 299 17.31 -11.00 -3.72
CA GLU A 299 17.26 -9.63 -3.17
C GLU A 299 18.63 -9.18 -2.64
N ALA A 300 19.29 -10.02 -1.83
CA ALA A 300 20.61 -9.73 -1.27
C ALA A 300 21.71 -9.63 -2.36
N ASN A 301 21.54 -10.34 -3.48
CA ASN A 301 22.51 -10.38 -4.57
C ASN A 301 22.13 -9.55 -5.80
N VAL A 302 21.05 -8.75 -5.78
CA VAL A 302 20.76 -7.75 -6.83
C VAL A 302 21.97 -6.82 -7.05
N ASN A 303 22.71 -6.57 -5.98
CA ASN A 303 23.92 -5.75 -6.00
C ASN A 303 25.14 -6.42 -6.70
N LYS A 304 25.15 -7.75 -6.84
CA LYS A 304 26.19 -8.48 -7.59
C LYS A 304 26.12 -8.21 -9.09
N TYR A 305 24.96 -7.78 -9.58
CA TYR A 305 24.70 -7.43 -10.97
C TYR A 305 24.83 -5.92 -11.24
N VAL A 306 25.50 -5.18 -10.34
CA VAL A 306 25.69 -3.73 -10.46
C VAL A 306 26.77 -3.43 -11.46
N SER A 307 26.39 -2.72 -12.52
CA SER A 307 27.35 -1.96 -13.31
C SER A 307 27.58 -0.61 -12.62
N PRO A 308 28.83 -0.11 -12.50
CA PRO A 308 29.12 1.16 -11.83
C PRO A 308 28.24 2.30 -12.34
N GLY A 309 27.54 2.98 -11.43
CA GLY A 309 26.66 4.10 -11.76
C GLY A 309 25.25 3.73 -12.23
N CYS A 310 24.88 2.44 -12.27
CA CYS A 310 23.55 1.98 -12.66
C CYS A 310 22.69 1.59 -11.45
N VAL A 311 21.37 1.72 -11.59
CA VAL A 311 20.38 1.32 -10.57
C VAL A 311 19.71 0.04 -11.02
N ASN A 312 19.62 -0.95 -10.11
CA ASN A 312 18.98 -2.22 -10.38
C ASN A 312 17.61 -2.31 -9.69
N ARG A 313 16.65 -3.00 -10.34
CA ARG A 313 15.36 -3.38 -9.75
C ARG A 313 15.14 -4.87 -9.99
N LEU A 314 14.79 -5.60 -8.93
CA LEU A 314 14.32 -6.97 -9.05
C LEU A 314 12.80 -6.97 -9.16
N GLU A 315 12.27 -7.56 -10.22
CA GLU A 315 10.86 -7.87 -10.38
C GLU A 315 10.68 -9.37 -10.12
N LEU A 316 9.78 -9.70 -9.19
CA LEU A 316 9.50 -11.06 -8.78
C LEU A 316 8.04 -11.38 -9.01
N ILE A 317 7.80 -12.53 -9.62
CA ILE A 317 6.50 -13.20 -9.59
C ILE A 317 6.67 -14.34 -8.59
N VAL A 318 6.00 -14.18 -7.44
CA VAL A 318 6.18 -14.98 -6.24
C VAL A 318 6.15 -16.46 -6.58
N PRO A 319 7.19 -17.24 -6.25
CA PRO A 319 7.18 -18.66 -6.52
C PRO A 319 6.14 -19.36 -5.64
N TYR A 320 5.18 -20.04 -6.27
CA TYR A 320 4.18 -20.88 -5.59
C TYR A 320 4.56 -22.35 -5.76
N SER A 321 4.44 -23.13 -4.68
CA SER A 321 4.66 -24.58 -4.73
C SER A 321 3.36 -25.33 -5.04
N TYR A 322 3.41 -26.27 -5.97
CA TYR A 322 2.30 -27.17 -6.28
C TYR A 322 2.39 -28.49 -5.51
N GLN A 323 1.27 -29.22 -5.47
CA GLN A 323 1.18 -30.54 -4.81
C GLN A 323 2.13 -31.60 -5.37
N ASN A 324 2.66 -31.39 -6.58
CA ASN A 324 3.60 -32.30 -7.24
C ASN A 324 5.09 -31.99 -6.95
N GLY A 325 5.40 -30.99 -6.10
CA GLY A 325 6.78 -30.66 -5.72
C GLY A 325 7.52 -29.71 -6.67
N ASP A 326 6.79 -29.02 -7.55
CA ASP A 326 7.32 -27.97 -8.42
C ASP A 326 7.12 -26.57 -7.79
N CYS A 327 8.13 -25.68 -7.84
CA CYS A 327 7.93 -24.23 -7.69
C CYS A 327 7.63 -23.66 -9.09
N VAL A 328 6.67 -22.74 -9.17
CA VAL A 328 6.42 -21.96 -10.39
C VAL A 328 6.57 -20.49 -10.10
N GLY A 329 7.39 -19.80 -10.89
CA GLY A 329 7.62 -18.37 -10.73
C GLY A 329 8.30 -17.77 -11.96
N ALA A 330 8.57 -16.48 -11.88
CA ALA A 330 9.42 -15.78 -12.82
C ALA A 330 10.16 -14.67 -12.08
N HIS A 331 11.36 -14.35 -12.53
CA HIS A 331 12.06 -13.18 -12.00
C HIS A 331 12.81 -12.45 -13.10
N LYS A 332 12.90 -11.13 -12.94
CA LYS A 332 13.59 -10.27 -13.89
C LYS A 332 14.40 -9.24 -13.14
N ILE A 333 15.70 -9.19 -13.43
CA ILE A 333 16.59 -8.15 -12.93
C ILE A 333 16.70 -7.10 -14.01
N TRP A 334 16.18 -5.93 -13.71
CA TRP A 334 16.28 -4.74 -14.53
C TRP A 334 17.50 -3.94 -14.11
N ASN A 335 18.21 -3.41 -15.10
CA ASN A 335 19.32 -2.49 -14.92
C ASN A 335 19.01 -1.20 -15.68
N ARG A 336 19.22 -0.07 -15.01
CA ARG A 336 19.08 1.27 -15.59
C ARG A 336 20.38 2.05 -15.39
N CYS A 337 21.04 2.38 -16.48
CA CYS A 337 22.26 3.19 -16.47
C CYS A 337 21.95 4.64 -16.90
N PRO A 338 22.12 5.64 -16.00
CA PRO A 338 21.87 7.06 -16.32
C PRO A 338 22.70 7.60 -17.48
N GLN A 339 23.88 7.01 -17.71
CA GLN A 339 24.83 7.44 -18.74
C GLN A 339 24.53 6.85 -20.14
N GLN A 340 23.63 5.87 -20.24
CA GLN A 340 23.23 5.22 -21.49
C GLN A 340 21.73 5.43 -21.75
N ASP A 341 21.36 6.68 -22.03
CA ASP A 341 20.02 7.10 -22.46
C ASP A 341 18.86 6.75 -21.51
N ASN A 342 19.15 6.40 -20.24
CA ASN A 342 18.15 5.97 -19.25
C ASN A 342 17.29 4.77 -19.70
N ILE A 343 17.78 3.95 -20.62
CA ILE A 343 17.02 2.80 -21.12
C ILE A 343 17.09 1.69 -20.07
N GLU A 344 15.94 1.28 -19.52
CA GLU A 344 15.83 0.08 -18.71
C GLU A 344 16.03 -1.15 -19.59
N ARG A 345 16.96 -2.02 -19.20
CA ARG A 345 17.20 -3.31 -19.87
C ARG A 345 17.16 -4.43 -18.86
N ALA A 346 16.54 -5.53 -19.25
CA ALA A 346 16.62 -6.76 -18.49
C ALA A 346 18.01 -7.37 -18.69
N ILE A 347 18.72 -7.60 -17.60
CA ILE A 347 20.07 -8.19 -17.62
C ILE A 347 20.08 -9.65 -17.19
N ASN A 348 19.02 -10.08 -16.50
CA ASN A 348 18.78 -11.47 -16.18
C ASN A 348 17.26 -11.68 -16.13
N GLU A 349 16.79 -12.70 -16.82
CA GLU A 349 15.38 -13.06 -16.88
C GLU A 349 15.25 -14.57 -16.78
N TRP A 350 14.48 -15.02 -15.80
CA TRP A 350 14.08 -16.42 -15.67
C TRP A 350 12.58 -16.49 -15.89
N ALA A 351 12.20 -16.95 -17.08
CA ALA A 351 10.83 -17.03 -17.59
C ALA A 351 10.10 -15.67 -17.65
N SER A 352 8.89 -15.64 -18.22
CA SER A 352 8.09 -14.41 -18.32
C SER A 352 6.85 -14.48 -17.44
N LYS A 353 6.17 -13.34 -17.25
CA LYS A 353 4.90 -13.27 -16.51
C LYS A 353 3.80 -14.09 -17.17
N GLU A 354 3.76 -14.07 -18.49
CA GLU A 354 2.77 -14.78 -19.32
C GLU A 354 3.07 -16.27 -19.44
N ASN A 355 4.33 -16.67 -19.23
CA ASN A 355 4.77 -18.06 -19.26
C ASN A 355 5.77 -18.34 -18.12
N PRO A 356 5.30 -18.51 -16.87
CA PRO A 356 6.17 -18.68 -15.73
C PRO A 356 6.89 -20.03 -15.79
N GLY A 357 8.15 -20.04 -15.34
CA GLY A 357 9.02 -21.20 -15.36
C GLY A 357 8.53 -22.23 -14.33
N ARG A 358 8.42 -23.49 -14.76
CA ARG A 358 8.17 -24.61 -13.85
C ARG A 358 9.49 -25.32 -13.57
N VAL A 359 9.92 -25.31 -12.32
CA VAL A 359 11.16 -25.98 -11.91
C VAL A 359 10.91 -26.77 -10.64
N SER A 360 11.44 -27.98 -10.60
CA SER A 360 11.31 -28.83 -9.42
C SER A 360 12.05 -28.21 -8.23
N ILE A 361 11.52 -28.42 -7.03
CA ILE A 361 12.14 -27.87 -5.80
C ILE A 361 13.57 -28.39 -5.59
N GLY A 362 13.84 -29.62 -6.02
CA GLY A 362 15.20 -30.17 -6.03
C GLY A 362 16.16 -29.36 -6.90
N ALA A 363 15.73 -28.91 -8.07
CA ALA A 363 16.54 -28.06 -8.95
C ALA A 363 16.71 -26.65 -8.38
N VAL A 364 15.68 -26.08 -7.76
CA VAL A 364 15.78 -24.80 -7.02
C VAL A 364 16.81 -24.90 -5.89
N ARG A 365 16.79 -26.01 -5.14
CA ARG A 365 17.75 -26.26 -4.06
C ARG A 365 19.19 -26.34 -4.57
N GLN A 366 19.41 -27.10 -5.64
CA GLN A 366 20.73 -27.19 -6.27
C GLN A 366 21.22 -25.84 -6.79
N GLN A 367 20.34 -25.04 -7.38
CA GLN A 367 20.68 -23.70 -7.84
C GLN A 367 21.07 -22.80 -6.67
N TYR A 368 20.29 -22.81 -5.58
CA TYR A 368 20.58 -22.04 -4.38
C TYR A 368 21.92 -22.44 -3.75
N GLU A 369 22.18 -23.73 -3.57
CA GLU A 369 23.44 -24.23 -3.00
C GLU A 369 24.63 -23.89 -3.90
N LYS A 370 24.45 -23.90 -5.22
CA LYS A 370 25.48 -23.55 -6.20
C LYS A 370 25.78 -22.05 -6.23
N GLU A 371 24.76 -21.20 -6.23
CA GLU A 371 24.91 -19.76 -6.38
C GLU A 371 25.17 -19.04 -5.04
N PHE A 372 24.70 -19.62 -3.94
CA PHE A 372 24.71 -19.04 -2.59
C PHE A 372 25.20 -20.02 -1.50
N PRO A 373 26.38 -20.64 -1.66
CA PRO A 373 26.85 -21.72 -0.77
C PRO A 373 27.02 -21.32 0.70
N ASN A 374 27.11 -20.02 1.00
CA ASN A 374 27.35 -19.48 2.34
C ASN A 374 26.09 -18.91 3.01
N LEU A 375 24.93 -18.93 2.36
CA LEU A 375 23.68 -18.43 2.94
C LEU A 375 22.90 -19.60 3.57
N PRO A 376 22.55 -19.53 4.87
CA PRO A 376 21.76 -20.57 5.52
C PRO A 376 20.30 -20.53 5.04
N TRP A 377 19.73 -21.71 4.80
CA TRP A 377 18.29 -21.90 4.61
C TRP A 377 17.55 -21.35 5.84
N ARG A 378 16.62 -20.41 5.65
CA ARG A 378 15.89 -19.76 6.75
C ARG A 378 14.46 -20.23 6.84
#